data_AF-A0A957M2I1-F1
#
_entry.id   AF-A0A957M2I1-F1
#
_cell.length_a   1.000
_cell.length_b   1.000
_cell.length_c   1.000
_cell.angle_alpha   90.00
_cell.angle_beta   90.00
_cell.angle_gamma   90.00
#
_symmetry.space_group_name_H-M   'P 1'
#
loop_
_entity.id
_entity.type
_entity.pdbx_description
1 polymer ?
#
loop_
_entity_poly.entity_id
_entity_poly.type
_entity_poly.pdbx_seq_one_letter_code
_entity_poly.pdbx_strand_id
1 'polypeptide(L)'
;AMTGDGVNDAPALKTANIGVAMGITGTEASKEAAAMILTDDNFATIVKAVELGRTIYDNLLKYIRFQLAQLVGFIVTFLGSALLNIAGGIPFLPGQILWINFLVDAPPGAALGMDKPSAGLMARKPRPASASIIDRKLAVWLGL
;
A
#
# COMPACT_ATOMS: atom_id res chain seq x y z
N ALA A 1 10.14 -9.46 -12.65
CA ALA A 1 9.07 -9.36 -13.66
C ALA A 1 9.60 -9.91 -14.97
N MET A 2 8.74 -10.45 -15.83
CA MET A 2 9.10 -10.98 -17.14
C MET A 2 8.05 -10.54 -18.16
N THR A 3 8.46 -10.28 -19.40
CA THR A 3 7.60 -9.86 -20.50
C THR A 3 7.71 -10.88 -21.63
N GLY A 4 6.61 -11.23 -22.28
CA GLY A 4 6.62 -12.20 -23.38
C GLY A 4 5.36 -12.13 -24.22
N ASP A 5 5.41 -12.73 -25.41
CA ASP A 5 4.32 -12.73 -26.40
C ASP A 5 4.12 -14.12 -27.02
N GLY A 6 5.09 -15.02 -26.89
CA GLY A 6 5.03 -16.37 -27.46
C GLY A 6 4.49 -17.44 -26.50
N VAL A 7 4.05 -18.57 -27.07
CA VAL A 7 3.69 -19.77 -26.29
C VAL A 7 4.89 -20.30 -25.49
N ASN A 8 6.09 -20.12 -26.04
CA ASN A 8 7.36 -20.50 -25.40
C ASN A 8 7.65 -19.67 -24.14
N ASP A 9 7.06 -18.47 -24.03
CA ASP A 9 7.23 -17.58 -22.89
C ASP A 9 6.29 -17.92 -21.73
N ALA A 10 5.22 -18.69 -21.98
CA ALA A 10 4.20 -19.01 -20.99
C ALA A 10 4.76 -19.60 -19.67
N PRO A 11 5.71 -20.57 -19.68
CA PRO A 11 6.30 -21.08 -18.43
C PRO A 11 7.06 -20.01 -17.64
N ALA A 12 7.76 -19.11 -18.34
CA ALA A 12 8.54 -18.04 -17.73
C ALA A 12 7.63 -16.90 -17.20
N LEU A 13 6.56 -16.57 -17.93
CA LEU A 13 5.51 -15.64 -17.48
C LEU A 13 4.84 -16.14 -16.20
N LYS A 14 4.55 -17.44 -16.13
CA LYS A 14 3.88 -18.05 -14.97
C LYS A 14 4.76 -18.11 -13.71
N THR A 15 6.06 -18.30 -13.88
CA THR A 15 7.03 -18.42 -12.77
C THR A 15 7.53 -17.07 -12.27
N ALA A 16 7.46 -16.02 -13.09
CA ALA A 16 7.80 -14.67 -12.68
C ALA A 16 6.83 -14.15 -11.61
N ASN A 17 7.33 -13.36 -10.66
CA ASN A 17 6.46 -12.70 -9.66
C ASN A 17 5.36 -11.82 -10.31
N ILE A 18 5.67 -11.25 -11.48
CA ILE A 18 4.74 -10.53 -12.35
C ILE A 18 5.16 -10.84 -13.80
N GLY A 19 4.36 -11.64 -14.50
CA GLY A 19 4.44 -11.85 -15.95
C GLY A 19 3.56 -10.86 -16.69
N VAL A 20 4.07 -10.27 -17.77
CA VAL A 20 3.37 -9.27 -18.60
C VAL A 20 3.29 -9.78 -20.04
N ALA A 21 2.07 -9.95 -20.56
CA ALA A 21 1.85 -10.37 -21.95
C ALA A 21 1.41 -9.21 -22.85
N MET A 22 1.73 -9.31 -24.14
CA MET A 22 1.22 -8.41 -25.18
C MET A 22 -0.24 -8.75 -25.51
N GLY A 23 -1.09 -7.73 -25.61
CA GLY A 23 -2.52 -7.88 -25.85
C GLY A 23 -2.88 -8.10 -27.31
N ILE A 24 -2.17 -7.47 -28.24
CA ILE A 24 -2.45 -7.55 -29.68
C ILE A 24 -1.59 -8.65 -30.32
N THR A 25 -0.28 -8.59 -30.13
CA THR A 25 0.69 -9.52 -30.74
C THR A 25 0.89 -10.80 -29.94
N GLY A 26 0.48 -10.82 -28.67
CA GLY A 26 0.66 -11.97 -27.80
C GLY A 26 -0.26 -13.14 -28.15
N THR A 27 0.28 -14.35 -28.03
CA THR A 27 -0.47 -15.59 -28.15
C THR A 27 -1.41 -15.78 -26.96
N GLU A 28 -2.55 -16.46 -27.15
CA GLU A 28 -3.51 -16.71 -26.07
C GLU A 28 -2.87 -17.45 -24.88
N ALA A 29 -1.96 -18.40 -25.15
CA ALA A 29 -1.19 -19.08 -24.11
C ALA A 29 -0.32 -18.12 -23.27
N SER A 30 0.30 -17.11 -23.90
CA SER A 30 1.07 -16.08 -23.17
C SER A 30 0.18 -15.19 -22.32
N LYS A 31 -0.98 -14.78 -22.84
CA LYS A 31 -1.97 -13.95 -22.12
C LYS A 31 -2.55 -14.68 -20.90
N GLU A 32 -2.87 -15.97 -21.05
CA GLU A 32 -3.42 -16.80 -19.99
C GLU A 32 -2.38 -17.11 -18.89
N ALA A 33 -1.10 -17.17 -19.26
CA ALA A 33 0.00 -17.38 -18.32
C ALA A 33 0.42 -16.11 -17.55
N ALA A 34 0.18 -14.93 -18.12
CA ALA A 34 0.60 -13.65 -17.54
C ALA A 34 -0.32 -13.15 -16.41
N ALA A 35 0.24 -12.33 -15.52
CA ALA A 35 -0.50 -11.65 -14.45
C ALA A 35 -1.03 -10.27 -14.89
N MET A 36 -0.51 -9.72 -15.99
CA MET A 36 -0.87 -8.43 -16.56
C MET A 36 -0.82 -8.52 -18.08
N ILE A 37 -1.75 -7.85 -18.76
CA ILE A 37 -1.80 -7.79 -20.23
C ILE A 37 -1.72 -6.32 -20.67
N LEU A 38 -0.83 -6.02 -21.61
CA LEU A 38 -0.74 -4.70 -22.23
C LEU A 38 -1.73 -4.63 -23.39
N THR A 39 -2.85 -3.94 -23.19
CA THR A 39 -3.91 -3.85 -24.21
C THR A 39 -3.49 -3.03 -25.45
N ASP A 40 -2.44 -2.24 -25.34
CA ASP A 40 -1.93 -1.33 -26.37
C ASP A 40 -0.58 -1.76 -26.96
N ASP A 41 -0.02 -2.89 -26.52
CA ASP A 41 1.31 -3.39 -26.89
C ASP A 41 2.44 -2.35 -26.71
N ASN A 42 2.25 -1.39 -25.78
CA ASN A 42 3.22 -0.32 -25.56
C ASN A 42 4.05 -0.57 -24.30
N PHE A 43 5.35 -0.77 -24.45
CA PHE A 43 6.28 -0.91 -23.32
C PHE A 43 6.29 0.32 -22.38
N ALA A 44 5.96 1.52 -22.86
CA ALA A 44 5.82 2.71 -22.02
C ALA A 44 4.71 2.55 -20.95
N THR A 45 3.71 1.72 -21.21
CA THR A 45 2.65 1.39 -20.24
C THR A 45 3.20 0.63 -19.04
N ILE A 46 4.27 -0.16 -19.21
CA ILE A 46 4.98 -0.80 -18.07
C ILE A 46 5.61 0.27 -17.16
N VAL A 47 6.20 1.33 -17.73
CA VAL A 47 6.81 2.41 -16.93
C VAL A 47 5.74 3.10 -16.08
N LYS A 48 4.56 3.37 -16.67
CA LYS A 48 3.40 3.92 -15.94
C LYS A 48 2.90 2.95 -14.86
N ALA A 49 2.84 1.66 -15.15
CA ALA A 49 2.44 0.65 -14.17
C ALA A 49 3.41 0.60 -12.97
N VAL A 50 4.72 0.73 -13.22
CA VAL A 50 5.73 0.82 -12.16
C VAL A 50 5.54 2.10 -11.33
N GLU A 51 5.28 3.24 -11.96
CA GLU A 51 5.00 4.50 -11.27
C GLU A 51 3.77 4.41 -10.36
N LEU A 52 2.67 3.83 -10.88
CA LEU A 52 1.45 3.58 -10.10
C LEU A 52 1.71 2.64 -8.93
N GLY A 53 2.42 1.53 -9.16
CA GLY A 53 2.77 0.58 -8.09
C GLY A 53 3.61 1.22 -6.98
N ARG A 54 4.58 2.07 -7.35
CA ARG A 54 5.36 2.85 -6.38
C ARG A 54 4.48 3.86 -5.63
N THR A 55 3.52 4.49 -6.30
CA THR A 55 2.62 5.48 -5.70
C THR A 55 1.71 4.83 -4.66
N ILE A 56 1.08 3.71 -5.01
CA ILE A 56 0.23 2.94 -4.11
C ILE A 56 1.01 2.52 -2.87
N TYR A 57 2.26 2.08 -3.03
CA TYR A 57 3.10 1.69 -1.88
C TYR A 57 3.44 2.88 -0.97
N ASP A 58 3.84 4.03 -1.54
CA ASP A 58 4.12 5.24 -0.75
C ASP A 58 2.86 5.70 0.02
N ASN A 59 1.70 5.68 -0.63
CA ASN A 59 0.42 6.05 -0.01
C ASN A 59 -0.01 5.07 1.08
N LEU A 60 0.20 3.77 0.86
CA LEU A 60 -0.04 2.74 1.88
C LEU A 60 0.81 2.98 3.12
N LEU A 61 2.09 3.36 2.96
CA LEU A 61 2.95 3.71 4.09
C LEU A 61 2.44 4.95 4.84
N LYS A 62 1.96 5.99 4.15
CA LYS A 62 1.34 7.16 4.80
C LYS A 62 0.12 6.74 5.62
N TYR A 63 -0.75 5.90 5.05
CA TYR A 63 -1.93 5.37 5.72
C TYR A 63 -1.56 4.54 6.97
N ILE A 64 -0.61 3.62 6.86
CA ILE A 64 -0.16 2.78 7.99
C ILE A 64 0.40 3.66 9.12
N ARG A 65 1.18 4.70 8.79
CA ARG A 65 1.70 5.65 9.78
C ARG A 65 0.59 6.38 10.51
N PHE A 66 -0.41 6.85 9.77
CA PHE A 66 -1.59 7.49 10.33
C PHE A 66 -2.35 6.54 11.27
N GLN A 67 -2.64 5.31 10.81
CA GLN A 67 -3.37 4.32 11.60
C GLN A 67 -2.63 3.93 12.89
N LEU A 68 -1.31 3.71 12.81
CA LEU A 68 -0.51 3.39 13.99
C LEU A 68 -0.49 4.54 15.00
N ALA A 69 -0.38 5.79 14.53
CA ALA A 69 -0.44 6.96 15.39
C ALA A 69 -1.78 7.07 16.12
N GLN A 70 -2.89 6.79 15.42
CA GLN A 70 -4.23 6.76 16.03
C GLN A 70 -4.32 5.68 17.11
N LEU A 71 -3.86 4.46 16.82
CA LEU A 71 -3.88 3.36 17.80
C LEU A 71 -3.06 3.69 19.06
N VAL A 72 -1.86 4.26 18.90
CA VAL A 72 -1.05 4.72 20.03
C VAL A 72 -1.77 5.83 20.80
N GLY A 73 -2.36 6.80 20.11
CA GLY A 73 -3.14 7.88 20.73
C GLY A 73 -4.32 7.37 21.55
N PHE A 74 -5.05 6.37 21.04
CA PHE A 74 -6.10 5.69 21.77
C PHE A 74 -5.56 5.01 23.03
N ILE A 75 -4.48 4.24 22.92
CA ILE A 75 -3.86 3.56 24.07
C ILE A 75 -3.44 4.56 25.14
N VAL A 76 -2.73 5.63 24.76
CA VAL A 76 -2.29 6.69 25.69
C VAL A 76 -3.47 7.39 26.34
N THR A 77 -4.55 7.65 25.59
CA THR A 77 -5.75 8.30 26.13
C THR A 77 -6.45 7.43 27.16
N PHE A 78 -6.62 6.14 26.89
CA PHE A 78 -7.23 5.19 27.84
C PHE A 78 -6.34 4.97 29.06
N LEU A 79 -5.04 4.76 28.89
CA LEU A 79 -4.10 4.62 29.99
C LEU A 79 -4.04 5.90 30.85
N GLY A 80 -3.96 7.07 30.23
CA GLY A 80 -3.95 8.35 30.93
C GLY A 80 -5.24 8.62 31.70
N SER A 81 -6.39 8.31 31.10
CA SER A 81 -7.70 8.42 31.76
C SER A 81 -7.81 7.49 32.97
N ALA A 82 -7.36 6.24 32.85
CA ALA A 82 -7.34 5.28 33.94
C ALA A 82 -6.39 5.70 35.08
N LEU A 83 -5.17 6.14 34.76
CA LEU A 83 -4.16 6.51 35.75
C LEU A 83 -4.48 7.80 36.50
N LEU A 84 -5.03 8.80 35.80
CA LEU A 84 -5.35 10.11 36.37
C LEU A 84 -6.81 10.21 36.86
N ASN A 85 -7.58 9.11 36.77
CA ASN A 85 -9.01 9.05 37.07
C ASN A 85 -9.84 10.14 36.36
N ILE A 86 -9.43 10.51 35.15
CA ILE A 86 -10.16 11.47 34.31
C ILE A 86 -11.34 10.73 33.67
N ALA A 87 -12.53 11.32 33.69
CA ALA A 87 -13.74 10.73 33.12
C ALA A 87 -14.08 9.32 33.68
N GLY A 88 -13.71 9.03 34.94
CA GLY A 88 -13.97 7.73 35.58
C GLY A 88 -13.20 6.56 34.96
N GLY A 89 -12.07 6.84 34.29
CA GLY A 89 -11.23 5.83 33.65
C GLY A 89 -11.71 5.34 32.28
N ILE A 90 -12.83 5.88 31.78
CA ILE A 90 -13.41 5.52 30.48
C ILE A 90 -13.57 6.79 29.66
N PRO A 91 -12.57 7.16 28.84
CA PRO A 91 -12.61 8.42 28.09
C PRO A 91 -13.65 8.41 26.96
N PHE A 92 -13.97 7.25 26.40
CA PHE A 92 -14.94 7.10 25.32
C PHE A 92 -15.86 5.89 25.55
N LEU A 93 -17.15 6.07 25.28
CA LEU A 93 -18.14 5.00 25.23
C LEU A 93 -17.98 4.15 23.97
N PRO A 94 -18.40 2.87 23.97
CA PRO A 94 -18.29 1.99 22.80
C PRO A 94 -18.91 2.59 21.52
N GLY A 95 -20.07 3.26 21.63
CA GLY A 95 -20.71 3.92 20.50
C GLY A 95 -19.89 5.09 19.94
N GLN A 96 -19.17 5.82 20.79
CA GLN A 96 -18.29 6.92 20.36
C GLN A 96 -17.06 6.38 19.63
N ILE A 97 -16.51 5.24 20.08
CA ILE A 97 -15.38 4.58 19.40
C ILE A 97 -15.78 4.12 18.00
N LEU A 98 -16.97 3.53 17.85
CA LEU A 98 -17.50 3.16 16.53
C LEU A 98 -17.67 4.38 15.64
N TRP A 99 -18.25 5.47 16.17
CA TRP A 99 -18.38 6.72 15.44
C TRP A 99 -17.03 7.26 14.96
N ILE A 100 -16.00 7.24 15.81
CA ILE A 100 -14.66 7.68 15.44
C ILE A 100 -14.08 6.81 14.32
N ASN A 101 -14.09 5.48 14.48
CA ASN A 101 -13.49 4.58 13.49
C ASN A 101 -14.18 4.66 12.11
N PHE A 102 -15.52 4.70 12.08
CA PHE A 102 -16.26 4.63 10.81
C PHE A 102 -16.45 5.99 10.15
N LEU A 103 -16.71 7.04 10.91
CA LEU A 103 -17.06 8.35 10.33
C LEU A 103 -15.92 9.36 10.39
N VAL A 104 -15.02 9.26 11.37
CA VAL A 104 -13.92 10.23 11.53
C VAL A 104 -12.65 9.72 10.87
N ASP A 105 -12.28 8.46 11.07
CA ASP A 105 -10.99 7.91 10.62
C ASP A 105 -11.03 7.39 9.17
N ALA A 106 -12.17 6.84 8.74
CA ALA A 106 -12.27 6.27 7.40
C ALA A 106 -12.08 7.32 6.26
N PRO A 107 -12.67 8.53 6.32
CA PRO A 107 -12.44 9.54 5.28
C PRO A 107 -10.97 9.98 5.09
N PRO A 108 -10.22 10.39 6.13
CA PRO A 108 -8.81 10.73 5.97
C PRO A 108 -7.97 9.50 5.59
N GLY A 109 -8.33 8.31 6.07
CA GLY A 109 -7.69 7.06 5.66
C GLY A 109 -7.81 6.80 4.15
N ALA A 110 -9.01 6.95 3.61
CA ALA A 110 -9.27 6.84 2.16
C ALA A 110 -8.54 7.93 1.36
N ALA A 111 -8.53 9.17 1.86
CA ALA A 111 -7.83 10.28 1.22
C ALA A 111 -6.32 10.04 1.11
N LEU A 112 -5.69 9.47 2.14
CA LEU A 112 -4.26 9.11 2.12
C LEU A 112 -3.94 8.02 1.10
N GLY A 113 -4.87 7.11 0.84
CA GLY A 113 -4.75 6.08 -0.20
C GLY A 113 -4.72 6.66 -1.62
N MET A 114 -5.45 7.75 -1.85
CA MET A 114 -5.60 8.41 -3.16
C MET A 114 -4.67 9.61 -3.36
N ASP A 115 -3.70 9.80 -2.46
CA ASP A 115 -2.78 10.93 -2.50
C ASP A 115 -1.88 10.91 -3.75
N LYS A 116 -1.37 12.08 -4.13
CA LYS A 116 -0.56 12.23 -5.35
C LYS A 116 0.81 11.54 -5.21
N PRO A 117 1.42 11.10 -6.34
CA PRO A 117 2.77 10.57 -6.35
C PRO A 117 3.77 11.52 -5.69
N SER A 118 4.63 10.99 -4.82
CA SER A 118 5.71 11.75 -4.19
C SER A 118 6.67 12.34 -5.23
N ALA A 119 7.15 13.56 -5.02
CA ALA A 119 8.16 14.16 -5.88
C ALA A 119 9.42 13.26 -5.97
N GLY A 120 9.90 13.03 -7.20
CA GLY A 120 11.07 12.20 -7.46
C GLY A 120 10.88 10.70 -7.24
N LEU A 121 9.65 10.19 -7.14
CA LEU A 121 9.35 8.77 -6.88
C LEU A 121 10.04 7.82 -7.88
N MET A 122 10.07 8.18 -9.16
CA MET A 122 10.71 7.37 -10.21
C MET A 122 12.24 7.45 -10.20
N ALA A 123 12.82 8.51 -9.63
CA ALA A 123 14.27 8.67 -9.49
C ALA A 123 14.86 7.84 -8.32
N ARG A 124 14.02 7.40 -7.38
CA ARG A 124 14.45 6.53 -6.27
C ARG A 124 14.79 5.13 -6.78
N LYS A 125 15.80 4.50 -6.17
CA LYS A 125 16.14 3.08 -6.44
C LYS A 125 14.97 2.17 -6.04
N PRO A 126 14.76 1.04 -6.73
CA PRO A 126 13.77 0.04 -6.33
C PRO A 126 14.01 -0.41 -4.88
N ARG A 127 12.94 -0.53 -4.11
CA ARG A 127 13.04 -1.01 -2.72
C ARG A 127 13.47 -2.48 -2.69
N PRO A 128 14.24 -2.92 -1.70
CA PRO A 128 14.50 -4.34 -1.50
C PRO A 128 13.21 -5.05 -1.08
N ALA A 129 13.02 -6.27 -1.58
CA ALA A 129 11.83 -7.08 -1.28
C ALA A 129 11.70 -7.41 0.21
N SER A 130 12.83 -7.51 0.92
CA SER A 130 12.93 -7.78 2.36
C SER A 130 12.78 -6.53 3.25
N ALA A 131 12.54 -5.35 2.69
CA ALA A 131 12.35 -4.14 3.48
C ALA A 131 11.11 -4.27 4.38
N SER A 132 11.29 -4.00 5.69
CA SER A 132 10.18 -3.88 6.63
C SER A 132 9.29 -2.68 6.28
N ILE A 133 7.99 -2.85 6.47
CA ILE A 133 6.99 -1.78 6.33
C ILE A 133 7.12 -0.80 7.50
N ILE A 134 7.46 -1.30 8.69
CA ILE A 134 7.72 -0.49 9.89
C ILE A 134 9.23 -0.40 10.07
N ASP A 135 9.79 0.75 9.70
CA ASP A 135 11.19 1.08 9.96
C ASP A 135 11.35 1.43 11.47
N ARG A 136 12.53 1.14 12.04
CA ARG A 136 12.93 1.59 13.38
C ARG A 136 12.70 3.09 13.56
N LYS A 137 12.90 3.91 12.52
CA LYS A 137 12.61 5.35 12.58
C LYS A 137 11.12 5.63 12.83
N LEU A 138 10.23 4.84 12.23
CA LEU A 138 8.79 4.99 12.44
C LEU A 138 8.40 4.53 13.85
N ALA A 139 8.96 3.41 14.33
CA ALA A 139 8.74 2.95 15.70
C ALA A 139 9.12 4.03 16.72
N VAL A 140 10.34 4.58 16.60
CA VAL A 140 10.82 5.66 17.47
C VAL A 140 9.95 6.92 17.38
N TRP A 141 9.49 7.30 16.19
CA TRP A 141 8.57 8.45 16.03
C TRP A 141 7.21 8.22 16.71
N LEU A 142 6.71 6.98 16.71
CA LEU A 142 5.48 6.58 17.39
C LEU A 142 5.66 6.39 18.91
N GLY A 143 6.89 6.48 19.43
CA GLY A 143 7.20 6.22 20.84
C GLY A 143 7.21 4.73 21.22
N LEU A 144 7.38 3.83 20.23
CA LEU A 144 7.55 2.38 20.37
C LEU A 144 9.04 1.99 20.27
#